data_AF-A0A0F9FPP7-F1
#
_entry.id   AF-A0A0F9FPP7-F1
#
_cell.length_a   1.000
_cell.length_b   1.000
_cell.length_c   1.000
_cell.angle_alpha   90.00
_cell.angle_beta   90.00
_cell.angle_gamma   90.00
#
_symmetry.space_group_name_H-M   'P 1'
#
loop_
_entity.id
_entity.type
_entity.pdbx_description
1 polymer ?
#
loop_
_entity_poly.entity_id
_entity_poly.type
_entity_poly.pdbx_seq_one_letter_code
_entity_poly.pdbx_strand_id
1 'polypeptide(L)'
;MINPSVSIVKKKLWRYGYSVKTFTTRDFELLVNQKIRVKVTSSRFKNKDGKYEWGITLTSLKKKWDILVTVLWLPVGEPNVLFFTRKNIIKKYGENEVGAGGMTKVLKKNVT
;
A
#
# COMPACT_ATOMS: atom_id res chain seq x y z
N MET A 1 -5.74 -8.22 -16.23
CA MET A 1 -4.54 -7.33 -16.17
C MET A 1 -3.99 -7.36 -14.75
N ILE A 2 -2.71 -7.69 -14.56
CA ILE A 2 -2.06 -7.69 -13.23
C ILE A 2 -1.77 -6.23 -12.84
N ASN A 3 -2.14 -5.82 -11.61
CA ASN A 3 -1.87 -4.48 -11.10
C ASN A 3 -0.35 -4.17 -11.17
N PRO A 4 0.10 -3.12 -11.87
CA PRO A 4 1.53 -2.82 -12.05
C PRO A 4 2.27 -2.64 -10.72
N SER A 5 1.56 -2.16 -9.69
CA SER A 5 2.09 -2.00 -8.33
C SER A 5 2.52 -3.34 -7.72
N VAL A 6 1.78 -4.43 -8.00
CA VAL A 6 2.10 -5.78 -7.49
C VAL A 6 3.43 -6.26 -8.07
N SER A 7 3.68 -5.99 -9.35
CA SER A 7 4.95 -6.33 -10.01
C SER A 7 6.13 -5.59 -9.40
N ILE A 8 5.98 -4.28 -9.15
CA ILE A 8 7.01 -3.45 -8.50
C ILE A 8 7.34 -3.98 -7.10
N VAL A 9 6.30 -4.22 -6.28
CA VAL A 9 6.49 -4.72 -4.91
C VAL A 9 7.13 -6.10 -4.93
N LYS A 10 6.69 -7.00 -5.81
CA LYS A 10 7.29 -8.33 -5.96
C LYS A 10 8.79 -8.23 -6.30
N LYS A 11 9.17 -7.43 -7.29
CA LYS A 11 10.57 -7.21 -7.68
C LYS A 11 11.40 -6.68 -6.51
N LYS A 12 10.86 -5.69 -5.78
CA LYS A 12 11.55 -5.09 -4.62
C LYS A 12 11.77 -6.12 -3.50
N LEU A 13 10.75 -6.89 -3.14
CA LEU A 13 10.86 -7.94 -2.13
C LEU A 13 11.84 -9.06 -2.54
N TRP A 14 11.85 -9.45 -3.82
CA TRP A 14 12.81 -10.40 -4.35
C TRP A 14 14.26 -9.91 -4.24
N ARG A 15 14.51 -8.63 -4.54
CA ARG A 15 15.84 -8.01 -4.37
C ARG A 15 16.33 -8.04 -2.93
N TYR A 16 15.43 -8.03 -1.95
CA TYR A 16 15.75 -8.18 -0.53
C TYR A 16 15.84 -9.65 -0.08
N GLY A 17 15.81 -10.62 -1.00
CA GLY A 17 15.97 -12.04 -0.69
C GLY A 17 14.70 -12.73 -0.17
N TYR A 18 13.54 -12.08 -0.26
CA TYR A 18 12.29 -12.69 0.19
C TYR A 18 11.68 -13.61 -0.88
N SER A 19 11.15 -14.76 -0.45
CA SER A 19 10.35 -15.62 -1.32
C SER A 19 8.95 -15.01 -1.46
N VAL A 20 8.46 -14.81 -2.69
CA VAL A 20 7.18 -14.13 -2.95
C VAL A 20 6.32 -14.94 -3.91
N LYS A 21 5.13 -15.33 -3.44
CA LYS A 21 4.06 -15.90 -4.29
C LYS A 21 2.99 -14.85 -4.55
N THR A 22 2.49 -14.80 -5.78
CA THR A 22 1.43 -13.86 -6.20
C THR A 22 0.08 -14.56 -6.19
N PHE A 23 -0.93 -13.87 -5.70
CA PHE A 23 -2.32 -14.33 -5.58
C PHE A 23 -3.26 -13.30 -6.20
N THR A 24 -4.41 -13.76 -6.69
CA THR A 24 -5.48 -12.93 -7.26
C THR A 24 -6.66 -12.76 -6.30
N THR A 25 -6.41 -12.82 -5.00
CA THR A 25 -7.49 -12.69 -4.00
C THR A 25 -7.88 -11.23 -3.77
N ARG A 26 -9.13 -11.01 -3.32
CA ARG A 26 -9.62 -9.67 -2.95
C ARG A 26 -8.94 -9.12 -1.69
N ASP A 27 -8.35 -9.99 -0.88
CA ASP A 27 -7.85 -9.67 0.46
C ASP A 27 -6.35 -9.37 0.51
N PHE A 28 -5.55 -10.05 -0.31
CA PHE A 28 -4.12 -9.80 -0.47
C PHE A 28 -3.62 -10.28 -1.84
N GLU A 29 -2.58 -9.63 -2.34
CA GLU A 29 -2.00 -9.93 -3.65
C GLU A 29 -0.70 -10.74 -3.56
N LEU A 30 0.00 -10.69 -2.42
CA LEU A 30 1.30 -11.33 -2.25
C LEU A 30 1.36 -12.12 -0.95
N LEU A 31 2.01 -13.28 -0.98
CA LEU A 31 2.39 -14.06 0.20
C LEU A 31 3.90 -14.15 0.26
N VAL A 32 4.47 -13.57 1.31
CA VAL A 32 5.91 -13.48 1.53
C VAL A 32 6.35 -14.56 2.50
N ASN A 33 7.40 -15.31 2.14
CA ASN A 33 7.95 -16.43 2.91
C ASN A 33 6.88 -17.42 3.39
N GLN A 34 5.82 -17.60 2.59
CA GLN A 34 4.66 -18.45 2.87
C GLN A 34 3.88 -18.11 4.16
N LYS A 35 4.13 -16.95 4.78
CA LYS A 35 3.56 -16.59 6.08
C LYS A 35 2.91 -15.21 6.10
N ILE A 36 3.52 -14.22 5.46
CA ILE A 36 3.12 -12.82 5.58
C ILE A 36 2.24 -12.45 4.39
N ARG A 37 0.98 -12.12 4.65
CA ARG A 37 0.02 -11.68 3.63
C ARG A 37 0.17 -10.19 3.40
N VAL A 38 0.40 -9.83 2.15
CA VAL A 38 0.69 -8.47 1.73
C VAL A 38 -0.41 -7.97 0.81
N LYS A 39 -1.10 -6.92 1.26
CA LYS A 39 -2.01 -6.13 0.44
C LYS A 39 -1.22 -5.07 -0.29
N VAL A 40 -1.38 -4.96 -1.60
CA VAL A 40 -0.73 -3.93 -2.41
C VAL A 40 -1.75 -2.89 -2.85
N THR A 41 -1.43 -1.62 -2.59
CA THR A 41 -2.20 -0.47 -3.08
C THR A 41 -1.27 0.52 -3.77
N SER A 42 -1.86 1.45 -4.52
CA SER A 42 -1.16 2.54 -5.18
C SER A 42 -1.69 3.86 -4.67
N SER A 43 -0.81 4.83 -4.46
CA SER A 43 -1.25 6.18 -4.13
C SER A 43 -1.77 6.91 -5.36
N ARG A 44 -2.64 7.90 -5.13
CA ARG A 44 -2.97 8.94 -6.11
C ARG A 44 -2.15 10.20 -5.82
N PHE A 45 -1.39 10.65 -6.79
CA PHE A 45 -0.65 11.91 -6.71
C PHE A 45 -1.61 13.09 -6.94
N LYS A 46 -1.42 14.15 -6.16
CA LYS A 46 -2.09 15.43 -6.35
C LYS A 46 -1.07 16.55 -6.12
N ASN A 47 -1.00 17.48 -7.07
CA ASN A 47 -0.34 18.76 -6.87
C ASN A 47 -1.42 19.78 -6.50
N LYS A 48 -1.29 20.42 -5.34
CA LYS A 48 -2.18 21.51 -4.94
C LYS A 48 -1.32 22.64 -4.37
N ASP A 49 -1.40 23.82 -4.97
CA ASP A 49 -0.71 25.03 -4.52
C ASP A 49 0.81 24.84 -4.32
N GLY A 50 1.45 24.11 -5.24
CA GLY A 50 2.89 23.80 -5.19
C GLY A 50 3.27 22.73 -4.16
N LYS A 51 2.31 22.14 -3.45
CA LYS A 51 2.53 21.03 -2.52
C LYS A 51 2.19 19.70 -3.17
N TYR A 52 3.16 18.79 -3.14
CA TYR A 52 2.98 17.42 -3.60
C TYR A 52 2.35 16.56 -2.50
N GLU A 53 1.17 16.02 -2.78
CA GLU A 53 0.44 15.15 -1.85
C GLU A 53 0.13 13.79 -2.49
N TRP A 54 0.23 12.72 -1.68
CA TRP A 54 -0.10 11.36 -2.10
C TRP A 54 -1.25 10.80 -1.26
N GLY A 55 -2.40 10.59 -1.90
CA GLY A 55 -3.56 9.95 -1.29
C GLY A 55 -3.42 8.44 -1.30
N ILE A 56 -3.51 7.80 -0.14
CA ILE A 56 -3.49 6.34 -0.02
C ILE A 56 -4.90 5.87 0.37
N THR A 57 -5.57 5.18 -0.54
CA THR A 57 -6.89 4.62 -0.26
C THR A 57 -6.73 3.31 0.52
N LEU A 58 -7.19 3.31 1.76
CA LEU A 58 -7.30 2.11 2.59
C LEU A 58 -8.66 1.47 2.33
N THR A 59 -8.67 0.24 1.82
CA THR A 59 -9.90 -0.57 1.76
C THR A 59 -10.06 -1.32 3.08
N SER A 60 -11.28 -1.33 3.64
CA SER A 60 -11.73 -2.03 4.86
C SER A 60 -10.68 -2.90 5.60
N LEU A 61 -10.38 -2.53 6.85
CA LEU A 61 -9.45 -3.25 7.74
C LEU A 61 -9.97 -4.60 8.24
N LYS A 62 -11.22 -4.98 7.88
CA LYS A 62 -11.79 -6.31 8.18
C LYS A 62 -11.10 -7.44 7.39
N LYS A 63 -10.32 -7.09 6.35
CA LYS A 63 -9.65 -8.07 5.50
C LYS A 63 -8.40 -8.69 6.14
N LYS A 64 -8.12 -9.94 5.75
CA LYS A 64 -7.04 -10.79 6.29
C LYS A 64 -5.68 -10.52 5.60
N TRP A 65 -5.08 -9.35 5.85
CA TRP A 65 -3.69 -9.05 5.46
C TRP A 65 -2.87 -8.65 6.68
N ASP A 66 -1.55 -8.82 6.62
CA ASP A 66 -0.63 -8.52 7.73
C ASP A 66 0.12 -7.20 7.49
N ILE A 67 0.51 -6.96 6.23
CA ILE A 67 1.20 -5.75 5.80
C ILE A 67 0.44 -5.12 4.63
N LEU A 68 0.23 -3.81 4.71
CA LEU A 68 -0.17 -3.00 3.57
C LEU A 68 1.09 -2.38 2.96
N VAL A 69 1.24 -2.57 1.65
CA VAL A 69 2.30 -1.93 0.87
C VAL A 69 1.68 -0.93 -0.08
N THR A 70 2.17 0.30 -0.04
CA THR A 70 1.74 1.35 -0.96
C THR A 70 2.86 1.76 -1.89
N VAL A 71 2.59 1.70 -3.19
CA VAL A 71 3.45 2.27 -4.22
C VAL A 71 3.10 3.74 -4.41
N LEU A 72 4.06 4.61 -4.13
CA LEU A 72 4.04 6.04 -4.35
C LEU A 72 4.60 6.37 -5.72
N TRP A 73 3.72 6.69 -6.67
CA TRP A 73 4.11 7.16 -7.99
C TRP A 73 4.58 8.61 -7.90
N LEU A 74 5.88 8.82 -8.14
CA LEU A 74 6.47 10.14 -8.16
C LEU A 74 6.31 10.75 -9.57
N PRO A 75 6.15 12.08 -9.70
CA PRO A 75 6.11 12.74 -11.00
C PRO A 75 7.45 12.61 -11.75
N VAL A 76 8.56 12.50 -11.01
CA VAL A 76 9.91 12.32 -11.55
C VAL A 76 10.63 11.25 -10.71
N GLY A 77 11.27 10.29 -11.38
CA GLY A 77 12.07 9.24 -10.74
C GLY A 77 11.34 7.92 -10.47
N GLU A 78 11.99 7.03 -9.74
CA GLU A 78 11.46 5.70 -9.42
C GLU A 78 10.32 5.76 -8.38
N PRO A 79 9.29 4.89 -8.49
CA PRO A 79 8.24 4.82 -7.49
C PRO A 79 8.79 4.46 -6.11
N ASN A 80 8.38 5.23 -5.10
CA ASN A 80 8.69 4.91 -3.73
C ASN A 80 7.75 3.80 -3.22
N VAL A 81 8.22 2.95 -2.32
CA VAL A 81 7.41 1.85 -1.77
C VAL A 81 7.41 1.97 -0.26
N LEU A 82 6.23 2.15 0.32
CA LEU A 82 6.01 2.27 1.76
C LEU A 82 5.37 1.00 2.32
N PHE A 83 5.78 0.60 3.52
CA PHE A 83 5.31 -0.58 4.22
C PHE A 83 4.62 -0.17 5.52
N PHE A 84 3.43 -0.71 5.76
CA PHE A 84 2.65 -0.44 6.96
C PHE A 84 2.17 -1.76 7.56
N THR A 85 2.48 -1.98 8.82
CA THR A 85 1.89 -3.12 9.54
C THR A 85 0.43 -2.84 9.83
N ARG A 86 -0.41 -3.89 9.81
CA ARG A 86 -1.82 -3.78 10.17
C ARG A 86 -2.01 -3.17 11.56
N LYS A 87 -1.18 -3.57 12.53
CA LYS A 87 -1.19 -3.02 13.90
C LYS A 87 -0.98 -1.50 13.92
N ASN A 88 -0.02 -0.98 13.15
CA ASN A 88 0.26 0.45 13.10
C ASN A 88 -0.88 1.23 12.44
N ILE A 89 -1.50 0.68 11.39
CA ILE A 89 -2.66 1.29 10.74
C ILE A 89 -3.85 1.34 11.70
N ILE A 90 -4.18 0.23 12.36
CA ILE A 90 -5.27 0.16 13.32
C ILE A 90 -5.05 1.14 14.47
N LYS A 91 -3.82 1.18 15.03
CA LYS A 91 -3.47 2.13 16.10
C LYS A 91 -3.68 3.59 15.68
N LYS A 92 -3.37 3.92 14.43
CA LYS A 92 -3.44 5.31 13.92
C LYS A 92 -4.84 5.73 13.47
N TYR A 93 -5.67 4.79 13.01
CA TYR A 93 -6.93 5.12 12.33
C TYR A 93 -8.17 4.42 12.89
N GLY A 94 -8.04 3.54 13.88
CA GLY A 94 -9.14 2.74 14.42
C GLY A 94 -9.59 1.60 13.49
N GLU A 95 -10.20 0.55 14.04
CA GLU A 95 -10.68 -0.61 13.25
C GLU A 95 -11.95 -0.30 12.44
N ASN A 96 -12.79 0.61 12.93
CA ASN A 96 -14.13 0.89 12.40
C ASN A 96 -14.19 2.10 11.46
N GLU A 97 -13.24 3.04 11.50
CA GLU A 97 -13.29 4.28 10.68
C GLU A 97 -12.90 4.08 9.21
N VAL A 98 -12.45 2.89 8.83
CA VAL A 98 -12.07 2.56 7.45
C VAL A 98 -13.19 1.77 6.74
N GLY A 99 -14.35 1.65 7.40
CA GLY A 99 -15.55 0.98 6.89
C GLY A 99 -16.70 1.94 6.66
N ALA A 100 -17.41 1.75 5.53
CA ALA A 100 -18.71 2.32 5.15
C ALA A 100 -18.78 3.72 4.51
N GLY A 101 -17.70 4.49 4.40
CA GLY A 101 -17.77 5.77 3.71
C GLY A 101 -16.42 6.31 3.25
N GLY A 102 -15.83 5.70 2.21
CA GLY A 102 -14.89 6.34 1.30
C GLY A 102 -13.81 7.27 1.89
N MET A 103 -13.34 7.05 3.12
CA MET A 103 -12.36 7.93 3.74
C MET A 103 -11.00 7.71 3.06
N THR A 104 -10.72 8.57 2.09
CA THR A 104 -9.39 8.76 1.53
C THR A 104 -8.54 9.48 2.58
N LYS A 105 -7.98 8.76 3.56
CA LYS A 105 -7.00 9.33 4.48
C LYS A 105 -5.66 9.45 3.74
N VAL A 106 -5.37 10.66 3.26
CA VAL A 106 -4.14 11.01 2.56
C VAL A 106 -2.97 10.93 3.54
N LEU A 107 -2.08 9.95 3.35
CA LEU A 107 -0.77 9.97 4.00
C LEU A 107 0.08 11.00 3.27
N LYS A 108 0.03 12.26 3.74
CA LYS A 108 0.86 13.34 3.21
C LYS A 108 2.31 13.05 3.56
N LYS A 109 3.13 12.80 2.56
CA LYS A 109 4.59 12.87 2.68
C LYS A 109 5.02 14.12 1.94
N ASN A 110 5.46 15.13 2.69
CA ASN A 110 6.14 16.26 2.07
C ASN A 110 7.52 15.76 1.65
N VAL A 111 7.85 15.92 0.38
CA VAL A 111 9.22 15.82 -0.11
C VAL A 111 9.59 17.26 -0.46
N THR A 112 10.44 17.85 0.37
CA THR A 112 11.05 19.17 0.11
C THR A 112 12.14 19.03 -0.93
#